data_AF-A0A957YPU5-F1
#
_entry.id   AF-A0A957YPU5-F1
#
_cell.length_a   1.000
_cell.length_b   1.000
_cell.length_c   1.000
_cell.angle_alpha   90.00
_cell.angle_beta   90.00
_cell.angle_gamma   90.00
#
_symmetry.space_group_name_H-M   'P 1'
#
loop_
_entity.id
_entity.type
_entity.pdbx_description
1 polymer ?
#
loop_
_entity_poly.entity_id
_entity_poly.type
_entity_poly.pdbx_seq_one_letter_code
_entity_poly.pdbx_strand_id
1 'polypeptide(L)'
;MKNLDVSPSVLVVSPASLPDLQPAPRLIVLVPEFEVDAAIVARKIRDVAKSLESRIQLLGLSKDALHEPAVRRRLVTLSALVEDSSIFVESKVEFGTNWLNALKPHWHAGDVVVCFAEQRSGLLGKPLKQLLAANLNATIYVISGIAAPEKPQRLSWVTSTISWAGSTGLIIGFYWLQVKLAQPPQNWIHTLMLYGSLLAEAGSIWTWNNLFG
;
A
#
# COMPACT_ATOMS: atom_id res chain seq x y z
N MET A 1 -22.66 68.89 44.20
CA MET A 1 -21.36 68.20 44.06
C MET A 1 -21.67 66.87 43.37
N LYS A 2 -21.52 66.82 42.04
CA LYS A 2 -20.41 66.18 41.29
C LYS A 2 -20.43 64.64 41.39
N ASN A 3 -20.71 64.01 40.23
CA ASN A 3 -19.97 62.86 39.66
C ASN A 3 -20.08 61.50 40.38
N LEU A 4 -20.22 60.33 39.75
CA LEU A 4 -19.98 59.90 38.37
C LEU A 4 -20.90 58.70 38.05
N ASP A 5 -21.39 58.70 36.82
CA ASP A 5 -21.93 57.58 36.07
C ASP A 5 -20.86 56.49 35.93
N VAL A 6 -21.18 55.24 36.28
CA VAL A 6 -20.31 54.06 36.05
C VAL A 6 -21.13 53.03 35.31
N SER A 7 -21.30 53.26 34.00
CA SER A 7 -21.65 52.20 33.06
C SER A 7 -20.46 51.26 32.89
N PRO A 8 -20.60 49.94 33.04
CA PRO A 8 -19.52 49.01 32.72
C PRO A 8 -19.32 49.01 31.21
N SER A 9 -18.16 49.50 30.76
CA SER A 9 -17.69 49.32 29.40
C SER A 9 -17.51 47.84 29.13
N VAL A 10 -18.51 47.21 28.51
CA VAL A 10 -18.36 45.92 27.87
C VAL A 10 -17.41 46.15 26.69
N LEU A 11 -16.15 45.73 26.85
CA LEU A 11 -15.22 45.56 25.75
C LEU A 11 -15.76 44.44 24.85
N VAL A 12 -16.65 44.80 23.94
CA VAL A 12 -16.92 43.99 22.76
C VAL A 12 -15.65 44.06 21.92
N VAL A 13 -14.78 43.06 22.13
CA VAL A 13 -13.70 42.78 21.18
C VAL A 13 -14.38 42.31 19.90
N SER A 14 -14.72 43.27 19.06
CA SER A 14 -15.05 43.04 17.67
C SER A 14 -13.83 42.34 17.06
N PRO A 15 -13.94 41.13 16.51
CA PRO A 15 -12.85 40.56 15.75
C PRO A 15 -12.70 41.45 14.51
N ALA A 16 -11.79 42.41 14.62
CA ALA A 16 -11.27 43.13 13.48
C ALA A 16 -10.87 42.07 12.47
N SER A 17 -11.56 42.11 11.33
CA SER A 17 -11.35 41.28 10.16
C SER A 17 -9.85 41.16 9.94
N LEU A 18 -9.28 40.02 10.34
CA LEU A 18 -7.92 39.66 9.94
C LEU A 18 -7.95 39.68 8.41
N PRO A 19 -7.13 40.51 7.75
CA PRO A 19 -7.05 40.49 6.30
C PRO A 19 -6.74 39.05 5.90
N ASP A 20 -7.57 38.54 4.99
CA ASP A 20 -7.48 37.30 4.22
C ASP A 20 -6.02 36.76 4.17
N LEU A 21 -5.60 36.10 5.24
CA LEU A 21 -4.33 35.42 5.32
C LEU A 21 -4.52 34.24 4.39
N GLN A 22 -4.10 34.39 3.13
CA GLN A 22 -3.99 33.26 2.22
C GLN A 22 -3.31 32.14 3.02
N PRO A 23 -3.98 30.99 3.20
CA PRO A 23 -3.43 29.92 4.01
C PRO A 23 -2.04 29.64 3.46
N ALA A 24 -1.01 29.74 4.31
CA ALA A 24 0.34 29.40 3.91
C ALA A 24 0.30 28.04 3.17
N PRO A 25 0.96 27.93 2.00
CA PRO A 25 0.84 26.75 1.17
C PRO A 25 1.10 25.50 2.01
N ARG A 26 0.21 24.52 1.90
CA ARG A 26 0.32 23.26 2.64
C ARG A 26 0.82 22.18 1.70
N LEU A 27 1.74 21.38 2.21
CA LEU A 27 2.29 20.22 1.55
C LEU A 27 1.52 18.98 2.02
N ILE A 28 0.59 18.50 1.19
CA ILE A 28 -0.18 17.29 1.48
C ILE A 28 0.59 16.08 0.96
N VAL A 29 1.14 15.27 1.85
CA VAL A 29 1.90 14.07 1.48
C VAL A 29 1.01 12.84 1.61
N LEU A 30 0.82 12.14 0.48
CA LEU A 30 0.06 10.89 0.44
C LEU A 30 0.97 9.73 0.83
N VAL A 31 0.80 9.22 2.05
CA VAL A 31 1.67 8.16 2.58
C VAL A 31 1.24 6.80 1.98
N PRO A 32 2.16 6.07 1.32
CA PRO A 32 1.82 4.82 0.67
C PRO A 32 1.53 3.71 1.68
N GLU A 33 0.74 2.72 1.26
CA GLU A 33 0.46 1.50 2.06
C GLU A 33 1.68 0.55 2.12
N PHE A 34 2.54 0.51 1.09
CA PHE A 34 3.69 -0.40 1.01
C PHE A 34 4.84 0.05 1.88
N GLU A 35 5.58 -0.84 2.53
CA GLU A 35 6.73 -0.46 3.37
C GLU A 35 7.79 0.29 2.56
N VAL A 36 8.20 1.46 3.05
CA VAL A 36 9.36 2.19 2.53
C VAL A 36 10.18 2.69 3.70
N ASP A 37 11.48 2.85 3.46
CA ASP A 37 12.40 3.43 4.43
C ASP A 37 11.92 4.82 4.86
N ALA A 38 11.40 4.88 6.09
CA ALA A 38 10.79 6.07 6.65
C ALA A 38 11.79 7.22 6.79
N ALA A 39 13.09 6.94 6.96
CA ALA A 39 14.12 7.97 7.09
C ALA A 39 14.41 8.64 5.73
N ILE A 40 14.52 7.84 4.66
CA ILE A 40 14.71 8.38 3.29
C ILE A 40 13.48 9.20 2.87
N VAL A 41 12.28 8.67 3.13
CA VAL A 41 11.02 9.35 2.85
C VAL A 41 10.96 10.68 3.62
N ALA A 42 11.23 10.65 4.93
CA ALA A 42 11.18 11.83 5.78
C ALA A 42 12.16 12.91 5.33
N ARG A 43 13.39 12.53 4.95
CA ARG A 43 14.39 13.47 4.43
C ARG A 43 13.90 14.16 3.16
N LYS A 44 13.38 13.42 2.18
CA LYS A 44 12.88 14.00 0.93
C LYS A 44 11.66 14.91 1.17
N ILE A 45 10.74 14.50 2.04
CA ILE A 45 9.60 15.32 2.45
C ILE A 45 10.09 16.62 3.08
N ARG A 46 11.07 16.54 3.99
CA ARG A 46 11.66 17.70 4.66
C ARG A 46 12.33 18.65 3.69
N ASP A 47 13.11 18.13 2.73
CA ASP A 47 13.80 18.94 1.73
C ASP A 47 12.79 19.73 0.88
N VAL A 48 11.69 19.07 0.46
CA VAL A 48 10.60 19.72 -0.28
C VAL A 48 9.89 20.76 0.58
N ALA A 49 9.53 20.42 1.82
CA ALA A 49 8.83 21.34 2.72
C ALA A 49 9.66 22.58 3.07
N LYS A 50 10.98 22.42 3.28
CA LYS A 50 11.90 23.54 3.51
C LYS A 50 12.00 24.44 2.28
N SER A 51 12.06 23.85 1.08
CA SER A 51 12.11 24.64 -0.17
C SER A 51 10.84 25.44 -0.44
N LEU A 52 9.70 24.99 0.07
CA LEU A 52 8.39 25.61 -0.13
C LEU A 52 7.90 26.40 1.10
N GLU A 53 8.70 26.46 2.17
CA GLU A 53 8.34 27.04 3.48
C GLU A 53 6.92 26.64 3.94
N SER A 54 6.55 25.39 3.66
CA SER A 54 5.16 24.92 3.74
C SER A 54 4.92 24.07 4.98
N ARG A 55 3.70 24.13 5.52
CA ARG A 55 3.24 23.21 6.58
C ARG A 55 2.96 21.84 5.97
N ILE A 56 3.22 20.76 6.70
CA ILE A 56 3.08 19.40 6.16
C ILE A 56 1.83 18.76 6.72
N GLN A 57 1.02 18.17 5.83
CA GLN A 57 -0.08 17.29 6.21
C GLN A 57 0.18 15.89 5.64
N LEU A 58 0.46 14.93 6.52
CA LEU A 58 0.61 13.53 6.18
C LEU A 58 -0.78 12.89 6.14
N LEU A 59 -1.19 12.42 4.97
CA LEU A 59 -2.47 11.74 4.76
C LEU A 59 -2.24 10.26 4.50
N GLY A 60 -2.76 9.41 5.39
CA GLY A 60 -2.80 7.95 5.21
C GLY A 60 -4.18 7.49 4.79
N LEU A 61 -4.26 6.49 3.92
CA LEU A 61 -5.52 5.87 3.51
C LEU A 61 -5.60 4.46 4.11
N SER A 62 -6.68 4.15 4.82
CA SER A 62 -6.99 2.81 5.32
C SER A 62 -8.26 2.28 4.69
N LYS A 63 -8.29 1.02 4.28
CA LYS A 63 -9.48 0.40 3.66
C LYS A 63 -10.55 0.05 4.69
N ASP A 64 -10.13 -0.21 5.93
CA ASP A 64 -10.95 -0.76 7.00
C ASP A 64 -10.30 -0.51 8.37
N ALA A 65 -11.07 -0.76 9.43
CA ALA A 65 -10.64 -0.52 10.81
C ALA A 65 -9.49 -1.43 11.26
N LEU A 66 -9.28 -2.60 10.63
CA LEU A 66 -8.20 -3.52 11.01
C LEU A 66 -6.83 -3.01 10.55
N HIS A 67 -6.79 -2.30 9.42
CA HIS A 67 -5.55 -1.75 8.87
C HIS A 67 -5.23 -0.33 9.38
N GLU A 68 -6.20 0.35 10.01
CA GLU A 68 -6.03 1.71 10.55
C GLU A 68 -4.85 1.82 11.53
N PRO A 69 -4.65 0.89 12.49
CA PRO A 69 -3.54 1.01 13.43
C PRO A 69 -2.17 0.93 12.76
N ALA A 70 -2.04 0.14 11.68
CA ALA A 70 -0.81 0.03 10.93
C ALA A 70 -0.51 1.34 10.18
N VAL A 71 -1.52 1.92 9.52
CA VAL A 71 -1.41 3.22 8.85
C VAL A 71 -1.07 4.32 9.86
N ARG A 72 -1.77 4.36 11.01
CA ARG A 72 -1.53 5.35 12.07
C ARG A 72 -0.12 5.26 12.63
N ARG A 73 0.36 4.07 12.99
CA ARG A 73 1.74 3.87 13.47
C ARG A 73 2.75 4.44 12.48
N ARG A 74 2.55 4.17 11.19
CA ARG A 74 3.42 4.68 10.14
C ARG A 74 3.38 6.20 10.02
N LEU A 75 2.20 6.81 10.08
CA LEU A 75 2.07 8.26 10.07
C LEU A 75 2.76 8.91 11.27
N VAL A 76 2.63 8.31 12.45
CA VAL A 76 3.31 8.78 13.67
C VAL A 76 4.84 8.70 13.51
N THR A 77 5.36 7.57 13.02
CA THR A 77 6.79 7.41 12.76
C THR A 77 7.30 8.44 11.75
N LEU A 78 6.59 8.61 10.63
CA LEU A 78 6.96 9.61 9.63
C LEU A 78 6.86 11.04 10.18
N SER A 79 5.82 11.34 10.96
CA SER A 79 5.66 12.65 11.58
C SER A 79 6.85 12.97 12.47
N ALA A 80 7.23 12.05 13.37
CA ALA A 80 8.36 12.24 14.26
C ALA A 80 9.70 12.39 13.53
N LEU A 81 9.88 11.72 12.38
CA LEU A 81 11.09 11.83 11.57
C LEU A 81 11.14 13.10 10.71
N VAL A 82 9.97 13.62 10.31
CA VAL A 82 9.86 14.84 9.49
C VAL A 82 9.92 16.08 10.36
N GLU A 83 9.25 16.04 11.52
CA GLU A 83 9.16 17.14 12.48
C GLU A 83 10.56 17.65 12.82
N ASP A 84 10.69 18.96 12.74
CA ASP A 84 11.90 19.74 12.95
C ASP A 84 11.46 21.06 13.59
N SER A 85 12.34 21.80 14.24
CA SER A 85 11.97 23.01 14.99
C SER A 85 11.29 24.09 14.14
N SER A 86 11.42 24.01 12.80
CA SER A 86 10.84 24.94 11.84
C SER A 86 9.68 24.37 11.01
N ILE A 87 9.30 23.09 11.19
CA ILE A 87 8.32 22.41 10.33
C ILE A 87 7.20 21.83 11.18
N PHE A 88 5.99 22.33 10.95
CA PHE A 88 4.79 21.77 11.56
C PHE A 88 4.25 20.60 10.72
N VAL A 89 4.02 19.46 11.37
CA VAL A 89 3.51 18.24 10.74
C VAL A 89 2.19 17.83 11.38
N GLU A 90 1.15 17.70 10.55
CA GLU A 90 -0.15 17.14 10.95
C GLU A 90 -0.32 15.76 10.31
N SER A 91 -0.74 14.76 11.08
CA SER A 91 -1.02 13.40 10.58
C SER A 91 -2.51 13.07 10.62
N LYS A 92 -3.07 12.63 9.50
CA LYS A 92 -4.48 12.21 9.41
C LYS A 92 -4.64 10.87 8.69
N VAL A 93 -5.50 10.01 9.23
CA VAL A 93 -5.92 8.77 8.56
C VAL A 93 -7.33 8.95 8.03
N GLU A 94 -7.52 8.61 6.75
CA GLU A 94 -8.82 8.59 6.09
C GLU A 94 -9.22 7.18 5.71
N PHE A 95 -10.52 6.89 5.76
CA PHE A 95 -11.05 5.59 5.39
C PHE A 95 -11.54 5.59 3.93
N GLY A 96 -11.08 4.62 3.16
CA GLY A 96 -11.55 4.41 1.79
C GLY A 96 -10.58 3.64 0.91
N THR A 97 -10.96 3.50 -0.35
CA THR A 97 -10.18 2.80 -1.37
C THR A 97 -9.65 3.73 -2.46
N ASN A 98 -10.07 5.00 -2.45
CA ASN A 98 -9.74 5.99 -3.47
C ASN A 98 -9.13 7.24 -2.85
N TRP A 99 -7.85 7.46 -3.15
CA TRP A 99 -7.09 8.64 -2.76
C TRP A 99 -7.74 9.96 -3.18
N LEU A 100 -8.45 10.00 -4.32
CA LEU A 100 -9.12 11.23 -4.77
C LEU A 100 -10.23 11.63 -3.82
N ASN A 101 -11.06 10.67 -3.39
CA ASN A 101 -12.15 10.93 -2.45
C ASN A 101 -11.63 11.31 -1.08
N ALA A 102 -10.51 10.70 -0.64
CA ALA A 102 -9.86 11.04 0.63
C ALA A 102 -9.16 12.41 0.58
N LEU A 103 -8.61 12.81 -0.56
CA LEU A 103 -7.91 14.07 -0.72
C LEU A 103 -8.86 15.26 -0.93
N LYS A 104 -9.96 15.07 -1.66
CA LYS A 104 -10.93 16.12 -2.01
C LYS A 104 -11.39 16.98 -0.81
N PRO A 105 -11.73 16.43 0.38
CA PRO A 105 -12.13 17.25 1.52
C PRO A 105 -10.97 17.97 2.22
N HIS A 106 -9.71 17.60 1.95
CA HIS A 106 -8.53 18.20 2.57
C HIS A 106 -7.83 19.23 1.67
N TRP A 107 -8.06 19.13 0.37
CA TRP A 107 -7.40 19.95 -0.64
C TRP A 107 -8.02 21.35 -0.76
N HIS A 108 -7.17 22.37 -0.72
CA HIS A 108 -7.50 23.76 -1.01
C HIS A 108 -6.69 24.27 -2.21
N ALA A 109 -7.21 25.28 -2.88
CA ALA A 109 -6.47 25.95 -3.96
C ALA A 109 -5.18 26.58 -3.40
N GLY A 110 -4.03 26.22 -3.98
CA GLY A 110 -2.70 26.63 -3.49
C GLY A 110 -1.93 25.52 -2.76
N ASP A 111 -2.58 24.42 -2.39
CA ASP A 111 -1.90 23.27 -1.77
C ASP A 111 -1.07 22.48 -2.80
N VAL A 112 0.09 21.99 -2.35
CA VAL A 112 0.97 21.12 -3.13
C VAL A 112 0.78 19.68 -2.65
N VAL A 113 0.47 18.78 -3.59
CA VAL A 113 0.24 17.36 -3.29
C VAL A 113 1.50 16.57 -3.63
N VAL A 114 2.07 15.88 -2.66
CA VAL A 114 3.21 14.99 -2.83
C VAL A 114 2.73 13.56 -2.92
N CYS A 115 3.08 12.89 -4.02
CA CYS A 115 2.83 11.46 -4.20
C CYS A 115 4.12 10.71 -4.55
N PHE A 116 4.13 9.41 -4.31
CA PHE A 116 5.25 8.54 -4.64
C PHE A 116 5.05 7.92 -6.03
N ALA A 117 6.11 7.85 -6.84
CA ALA A 117 6.02 7.39 -8.23
C ALA A 117 5.45 5.96 -8.35
N GLU A 118 5.76 5.12 -7.36
CA GLU A 118 5.39 3.71 -7.27
C GLU A 118 3.94 3.50 -6.79
N GLN A 119 3.26 4.58 -6.35
CA GLN A 119 1.91 4.50 -5.79
C GLN A 119 0.84 4.43 -6.89
N ARG A 120 0.03 3.38 -6.79
CA ARG A 120 -1.12 3.12 -7.68
C ARG A 120 -2.42 3.23 -6.90
N SER A 121 -3.47 3.74 -7.54
CA SER A 121 -4.78 3.95 -6.93
C SER A 121 -5.92 3.42 -7.80
N GLY A 122 -7.03 3.04 -7.15
CA GLY A 122 -8.23 2.46 -7.77
C GLY A 122 -8.11 0.98 -8.14
N LEU A 123 -9.24 0.37 -8.50
CA LEU A 123 -9.32 -1.05 -8.87
C LEU A 123 -8.40 -1.43 -10.05
N LEU A 124 -8.20 -0.52 -11.00
CA LEU A 124 -7.38 -0.77 -12.19
C LEU A 124 -5.87 -0.49 -11.98
N GLY A 125 -5.46 -0.07 -10.78
CA GLY A 125 -4.04 0.18 -10.48
C GLY A 125 -3.40 1.27 -11.34
N LYS A 126 -4.16 2.33 -11.69
CA LYS A 126 -3.63 3.47 -12.44
C LYS A 126 -2.63 4.26 -11.57
N PRO A 127 -1.58 4.85 -12.17
CA PRO A 127 -0.60 5.65 -11.43
C PRO A 127 -1.29 6.86 -10.78
N LEU A 128 -1.04 7.07 -9.50
CA LEU A 128 -1.73 8.09 -8.70
C LEU A 128 -1.50 9.50 -9.25
N LYS A 129 -0.31 9.78 -9.79
CA LYS A 129 0.02 11.04 -10.49
C LYS A 129 -1.00 11.38 -11.58
N GLN A 130 -1.33 10.41 -12.44
CA GLN A 130 -2.22 10.64 -13.58
C GLN A 130 -3.67 10.83 -13.12
N LEU A 131 -4.10 10.09 -12.09
CA LEU A 131 -5.43 10.23 -11.51
C LEU A 131 -5.61 11.59 -10.84
N LEU A 132 -4.61 12.05 -10.08
CA LEU A 132 -4.64 13.36 -9.44
C LEU A 132 -4.60 14.48 -10.48
N ALA A 133 -3.67 14.43 -11.44
CA ALA A 133 -3.52 15.47 -12.45
C ALA A 133 -4.75 15.62 -13.36
N ALA A 134 -5.46 14.52 -13.65
CA ALA A 134 -6.63 14.54 -14.51
C ALA A 134 -7.90 15.06 -13.80
N ASN A 135 -7.94 15.07 -12.46
CA ASN A 135 -9.15 15.39 -11.70
C ASN A 135 -8.99 16.56 -10.73
N LEU A 136 -7.76 16.96 -10.41
CA LEU A 136 -7.42 18.07 -9.53
C LEU A 136 -6.47 19.01 -10.28
N ASN A 137 -6.81 20.29 -10.34
CA ASN A 137 -5.90 21.37 -10.76
C ASN A 137 -4.86 21.67 -9.65
N ALA A 138 -4.29 20.62 -9.06
CA ALA A 138 -3.33 20.71 -7.97
C ALA A 138 -1.90 20.65 -8.51
N THR A 139 -0.98 21.36 -7.85
CA THR A 139 0.46 21.20 -8.10
C THR A 139 0.91 19.87 -7.51
N ILE A 140 1.28 18.92 -8.36
CA ILE A 140 1.67 17.57 -7.93
C ILE A 140 3.19 17.44 -7.98
N TYR A 141 3.78 17.15 -6.83
CA TYR A 141 5.20 16.80 -6.72
C TYR A 141 5.33 15.28 -6.58
N VAL A 142 6.20 14.67 -7.38
CA VAL A 142 6.40 13.22 -7.36
C VAL A 142 7.75 12.90 -6.77
N ILE A 143 7.76 12.18 -5.64
CA ILE A 143 8.98 11.63 -5.07
C ILE A 143 9.25 10.28 -5.75
N SER A 144 10.34 10.22 -6.52
CA SER A 144 10.81 9.01 -7.20
C SER A 144 12.02 8.40 -6.51
N GLY A 145 12.29 7.12 -6.78
CA GLY A 145 13.51 6.44 -6.32
C GLY A 145 13.44 6.02 -4.86
N ILE A 146 12.24 5.69 -4.38
CA ILE A 146 12.04 5.01 -3.12
C ILE A 146 11.42 3.68 -3.50
N ALA A 147 12.28 2.68 -3.71
CA ALA A 147 11.87 1.38 -4.21
C ALA A 147 10.77 0.82 -3.29
N ALA A 148 9.57 0.64 -3.83
CA ALA A 148 8.59 -0.22 -3.19
C ALA A 148 9.19 -1.64 -3.19
N PRO A 149 9.14 -2.38 -2.07
CA PRO A 149 9.48 -3.80 -2.10
C PRO A 149 8.62 -4.45 -3.19
N GLU A 150 9.28 -5.13 -4.13
CA GLU A 150 8.59 -5.88 -5.17
C GLU A 150 7.55 -6.75 -4.49
N LYS A 151 6.27 -6.46 -4.73
CA LYS A 151 5.20 -7.33 -4.25
C LYS A 151 5.53 -8.73 -4.78
N PRO A 152 5.67 -9.76 -3.93
CA PRO A 152 5.78 -11.12 -4.44
C PRO A 152 4.44 -11.47 -5.10
N GLN A 153 4.37 -11.19 -6.38
CA GLN A 153 4.07 -12.16 -7.42
C GLN A 153 2.93 -13.11 -7.02
N ARG A 154 1.69 -12.62 -7.19
CA ARG A 154 0.47 -13.46 -7.30
C ARG A 154 0.60 -14.55 -8.39
N LEU A 155 1.62 -14.49 -9.24
CA LEU A 155 1.98 -15.51 -10.21
C LEU A 155 2.62 -16.77 -9.58
N SER A 156 3.20 -16.68 -8.37
CA SER A 156 3.84 -17.82 -7.70
C SER A 156 2.84 -18.82 -7.10
N TRP A 157 1.59 -18.41 -6.88
CA TRP A 157 0.55 -19.30 -6.36
C TRP A 157 0.04 -20.26 -7.43
N VAL A 158 0.03 -19.82 -8.69
CA VAL A 158 -0.36 -20.69 -9.83
C VAL A 158 0.73 -21.71 -10.14
N THR A 159 2.01 -21.34 -10.02
CA THR A 159 3.12 -22.29 -10.18
C THR A 159 3.21 -23.29 -9.02
N SER A 160 2.93 -22.85 -7.78
CA SER A 160 2.88 -23.75 -6.62
C SER A 160 1.68 -24.72 -6.67
N THR A 161 0.55 -24.32 -7.27
CA THR A 161 -0.63 -25.20 -7.39
C THR A 161 -0.47 -26.21 -8.55
N ILE A 162 0.22 -25.82 -9.63
CA ILE A 162 0.51 -26.73 -10.76
C ILE A 162 1.46 -27.86 -10.35
N SER A 163 2.44 -27.61 -9.45
CA SER A 163 3.36 -28.67 -9.03
C SER A 163 2.64 -29.76 -8.20
N TRP A 164 1.70 -29.36 -7.32
CA TRP A 164 0.88 -30.29 -6.52
C TRP A 164 -0.15 -31.06 -7.34
N ALA A 165 -0.79 -30.40 -8.30
CA ALA A 165 -1.77 -31.03 -9.18
C ALA A 165 -1.13 -32.11 -10.08
N GLY A 166 0.09 -31.87 -10.58
CA GLY A 166 0.85 -32.84 -11.38
C GLY A 166 1.21 -34.11 -10.62
N SER A 167 1.76 -33.97 -9.41
CA SER A 167 2.14 -35.14 -8.60
C SER A 167 0.93 -35.95 -8.15
N THR A 168 -0.14 -35.30 -7.73
CA THR A 168 -1.39 -35.98 -7.31
C THR A 168 -2.03 -36.73 -8.49
N GLY A 169 -2.00 -36.14 -9.69
CA GLY A 169 -2.50 -36.78 -10.91
C GLY A 169 -1.71 -38.03 -11.31
N LEU A 170 -0.38 -38.00 -11.17
CA LEU A 170 0.47 -39.17 -11.43
C LEU A 170 0.16 -40.32 -10.46
N ILE A 171 0.07 -40.03 -9.16
CA ILE A 171 -0.22 -41.04 -8.13
C ILE A 171 -1.58 -41.70 -8.39
N ILE A 172 -2.62 -40.90 -8.66
CA ILE A 172 -3.96 -41.43 -8.95
C ILE A 172 -3.96 -42.26 -10.25
N GLY A 173 -3.24 -41.82 -11.29
CA GLY A 173 -3.13 -42.54 -12.55
C GLY A 173 -2.44 -43.90 -12.41
N PHE A 174 -1.31 -43.94 -11.71
CA PHE A 174 -0.57 -45.18 -11.45
C PHE A 174 -1.35 -46.12 -10.53
N TYR A 175 -2.02 -45.60 -9.50
CA TYR A 175 -2.90 -46.39 -8.64
C TYR A 175 -4.03 -47.06 -9.44
N TRP A 176 -4.69 -46.32 -10.34
CA TRP A 176 -5.73 -46.88 -11.20
C TRP A 176 -5.20 -47.97 -12.15
N LEU A 177 -4.00 -47.76 -12.70
CA LEU A 177 -3.33 -48.74 -13.55
C LEU A 177 -3.00 -50.03 -12.78
N GLN A 178 -2.53 -49.91 -11.53
CA GLN A 178 -2.24 -51.04 -10.63
C GLN A 178 -3.52 -51.81 -10.28
N VAL A 179 -4.63 -51.14 -9.98
CA VAL A 179 -5.93 -51.79 -9.71
C VAL A 179 -6.41 -52.59 -10.92
N LYS A 180 -6.26 -52.06 -12.14
CA LYS A 180 -6.62 -52.81 -13.36
C LYS A 180 -5.71 -54.01 -13.63
N LEU A 181 -4.43 -53.90 -13.30
CA LEU A 181 -3.45 -54.99 -13.47
C LEU A 181 -3.57 -56.08 -12.38
N ALA A 182 -4.25 -55.81 -11.27
CA ALA A 182 -4.45 -56.75 -10.16
C ALA A 182 -5.69 -57.65 -10.31
N GLN A 183 -6.54 -57.44 -11.32
CA GLN A 183 -7.76 -58.22 -11.56
C GLN A 183 -7.62 -59.52 -12.41
N PRO A 184 -6.57 -59.75 -13.22
CA PRO A 184 -6.39 -61.03 -13.92
C PRO A 184 -5.59 -62.07 -13.10
N PRO A 185 -5.71 -63.37 -13.43
CA PRO A 185 -5.10 -64.45 -12.66
C PRO A 185 -3.58 -64.41 -12.69
N GLN A 186 -3.01 -64.74 -11.53
CA GLN A 186 -1.61 -64.65 -11.11
C GLN A 186 -0.60 -65.26 -12.10
N ASN A 187 -0.11 -64.43 -13.01
CA ASN A 187 1.05 -64.71 -13.87
C ASN A 187 2.25 -63.85 -13.45
N TRP A 188 3.46 -64.41 -13.48
CA TRP A 188 4.73 -63.74 -13.12
C TRP A 188 4.99 -62.43 -13.90
N ILE A 189 4.38 -62.30 -15.09
CA ILE A 189 4.40 -61.08 -15.92
C ILE A 189 3.72 -59.91 -15.19
N HIS A 190 2.70 -60.15 -14.37
CA HIS A 190 2.05 -59.11 -13.56
C HIS A 190 2.99 -58.57 -12.48
N THR A 191 3.76 -59.45 -11.84
CA THR A 191 4.76 -59.05 -10.85
C THR A 191 5.83 -58.18 -11.50
N LEU A 192 6.32 -58.56 -12.70
CA LEU A 192 7.30 -57.77 -13.44
C LEU A 192 6.74 -56.39 -13.87
N MET A 193 5.49 -56.35 -14.34
CA MET A 193 4.81 -55.10 -14.72
C MET A 193 4.58 -54.18 -13.50
N LEU A 194 4.25 -54.74 -12.34
CA LEU A 194 4.07 -53.98 -11.10
C LEU A 194 5.39 -53.33 -10.65
N TYR A 195 6.50 -54.07 -10.66
CA TYR A 195 7.81 -53.50 -10.34
C TYR A 195 8.27 -52.45 -11.36
N GLY A 196 8.01 -52.68 -12.65
CA GLY A 196 8.29 -51.69 -13.69
C GLY A 196 7.49 -50.40 -13.53
N SER A 197 6.22 -50.51 -13.12
CA SER A 197 5.33 -49.38 -12.84
C SER A 197 5.82 -48.54 -11.65
N LEU A 198 6.25 -49.19 -10.56
CA LEU A 198 6.87 -48.53 -9.39
C LEU A 198 8.14 -47.75 -9.74
N LEU A 199 9.01 -48.31 -10.58
CA LEU A 199 10.22 -47.63 -11.04
C LEU A 199 9.91 -46.43 -11.94
N ALA A 200 8.90 -46.57 -12.81
CA ALA A 200 8.45 -45.48 -13.68
C ALA A 200 7.80 -44.33 -12.88
N GLU A 201 7.04 -44.64 -11.83
CA GLU A 201 6.46 -43.66 -10.91
C GLU A 201 7.55 -42.88 -10.17
N ALA A 202 8.53 -43.58 -9.59
CA ALA A 202 9.67 -42.97 -8.90
C ALA A 202 10.49 -42.07 -9.85
N GLY A 203 10.76 -42.54 -11.08
CA GLY A 203 11.47 -41.76 -12.11
C GLY A 203 10.68 -40.52 -12.56
N SER A 204 9.36 -40.63 -12.65
CA SER A 204 8.47 -39.52 -13.04
C SER A 204 8.39 -38.45 -11.95
N ILE A 205 8.29 -38.85 -10.67
CA ILE A 205 8.33 -37.92 -9.53
C ILE A 205 9.69 -37.21 -9.47
N TRP A 206 10.79 -37.92 -9.68
CA TRP A 206 12.13 -37.34 -9.68
C TRP A 206 12.33 -36.32 -10.81
N THR A 207 11.90 -36.65 -12.03
CA THR A 207 11.99 -35.75 -13.19
C THR A 207 11.12 -34.51 -13.01
N TRP A 208 9.91 -34.67 -12.45
CA TRP A 208 9.00 -33.55 -12.18
C TRP A 208 9.55 -32.62 -11.09
N ASN A 209 10.14 -33.18 -10.02
CA ASN A 209 10.75 -32.39 -8.96
C ASN A 209 11.97 -31.61 -9.44
N ASN A 210 12.74 -32.14 -10.40
CA ASN A 210 13.89 -31.43 -10.98
C ASN A 210 13.49 -30.33 -11.99
N LEU A 211 12.27 -30.38 -12.53
CA LEU A 211 11.77 -29.35 -13.46
C LEU A 211 11.11 -28.16 -12.75
N PHE A 212 10.69 -28.32 -11.50
CA PHE A 212 9.89 -27.33 -10.77
C PHE A 212 10.36 -27.03 -9.34
N GLY A 213 11.40 -27.70 -8.84
CA GLY A 213 12.09 -27.40 -7.59
C GLY A 213 13.41 -26.67 -7.85
#